data_AF-A0A1K0FRI6-F1
#
_entry.id   AF-A0A1K0FRI6-F1
#
_cell.length_a   1.000
_cell.length_b   1.000
_cell.length_c   1.000
_cell.angle_alpha   90.00
_cell.angle_beta   90.00
_cell.angle_gamma   90.00
#
_symmetry.space_group_name_H-M   'P 1'
#
loop_
_entity.id
_entity.type
_entity.pdbx_description
1 polymer ?
#
loop_
_entity_poly.entity_id
_entity_poly.type
_entity_poly.pdbx_seq_one_letter_code
_entity_poly.pdbx_strand_id
1 'polypeptide(L)'
;MASWILVPCLVSLRNEVNRLAPSRRKDSDGSIGDTSHAAGASDHNPDETGNTPTKDSDRINEVHALDVDKDLRKAGWNMARVVQVIVTRHRQGRDDRLDYVIWDRRIWARSWGWTARAYNGDNPHTGHAHFSARYNTAQESNTRPWGLLEEDDDVTKTEFTAWMTEWARSSAGRDALATAVLAYDPGKDAAGKVSAAAVVNPDDDAASNPTVRPAWALYRAIVASNVGQDIRGRVDRLQASVDSLLQRNTPSAPPS
;
A
#
# COMPACT_ATOMS: atom_id res chain seq x y z
N MET A 1 15.69 33.65 -10.34
CA MET A 1 15.52 32.19 -10.41
C MET A 1 14.57 31.91 -11.56
N ALA A 2 14.94 31.07 -12.53
CA ALA A 2 13.98 30.64 -13.55
C ALA A 2 12.81 29.95 -12.84
N SER A 3 11.58 30.28 -13.22
CA SER A 3 10.40 29.63 -12.65
C SER A 3 10.41 28.17 -13.08
N TRP A 4 10.32 27.25 -12.12
CA TRP A 4 10.08 25.83 -12.40
C TRP A 4 8.60 25.49 -12.21
N ILE A 5 8.16 24.38 -12.78
CA ILE A 5 6.84 23.80 -12.51
C ILE A 5 6.99 22.35 -12.04
N LEU A 6 6.02 21.86 -11.25
CA LEU A 6 5.85 20.41 -11.05
C LEU A 6 5.17 19.86 -12.29
N VAL A 7 5.65 18.73 -12.82
CA VAL A 7 5.06 18.11 -14.01
C VAL A 7 3.54 17.91 -13.84
N PRO A 8 2.72 18.20 -14.88
CA PRO A 8 1.26 18.23 -14.75
C PRO A 8 0.64 16.93 -14.21
N CYS A 9 1.20 15.76 -14.55
CA CYS A 9 0.72 14.47 -14.09
C CYS A 9 0.82 14.34 -12.55
N LEU A 10 1.91 14.82 -11.94
CA LEU A 10 2.10 14.81 -10.49
C LEU A 10 1.28 15.90 -9.79
N VAL A 11 1.02 17.04 -10.45
CA VAL A 11 0.02 18.01 -9.97
C VAL A 11 -1.35 17.33 -9.87
N SER A 12 -1.74 16.55 -10.89
CA SER A 12 -2.98 15.77 -10.89
C SER A 12 -3.01 14.74 -9.75
N LEU A 13 -1.91 14.00 -9.54
CA LEU A 13 -1.80 13.02 -8.44
C LEU A 13 -2.03 13.67 -7.08
N ARG A 14 -1.30 14.75 -6.79
CA ARG A 14 -1.43 15.51 -5.54
C ARG A 14 -2.85 16.01 -5.33
N ASN A 15 -3.48 16.52 -6.38
CA ASN A 15 -4.87 17.00 -6.31
C ASN A 15 -5.86 15.87 -6.04
N GLU A 16 -5.63 14.70 -6.63
CA GLU A 16 -6.47 13.53 -6.42
C GLU A 16 -6.33 12.99 -4.99
N VAL A 17 -5.12 12.91 -4.44
CA VAL A 17 -4.89 12.56 -3.02
C VAL A 17 -5.53 13.58 -2.09
N ASN A 18 -5.43 14.88 -2.39
CA ASN A 18 -6.09 15.94 -1.61
C ASN A 18 -7.61 15.80 -1.63
N ARG A 19 -8.21 15.41 -2.77
CA ARG A 19 -9.66 15.19 -2.86
C ARG A 19 -10.08 13.91 -2.14
N LEU A 20 -9.28 12.86 -2.24
CA LEU A 20 -9.49 11.60 -1.53
C LEU A 20 -9.51 11.85 -0.01
N ALA A 21 -8.51 12.56 0.49
CA ALA A 21 -8.22 12.77 1.90
C ALA A 21 -8.01 14.26 2.24
N PRO A 22 -9.09 15.07 2.30
CA PRO A 22 -8.98 16.53 2.46
C PRO A 22 -8.29 16.99 3.75
N SER A 23 -8.40 16.18 4.81
CA SER A 23 -7.87 16.46 6.15
C SER A 23 -6.46 15.93 6.41
N ARG A 24 -5.82 15.30 5.40
CA ARG A 24 -4.48 14.71 5.54
C ARG A 24 -3.44 15.72 6.02
N ARG A 25 -2.39 15.22 6.68
CA ARG A 25 -1.17 16.02 6.88
C ARG A 25 -0.48 16.26 5.55
N LYS A 26 0.34 17.30 5.55
CA LYS A 26 1.15 17.74 4.41
C LYS A 26 2.56 18.16 4.88
N ASP A 27 2.94 17.76 6.09
CA ASP A 27 4.16 18.25 6.74
C ASP A 27 5.41 17.75 6.00
N SER A 28 5.30 16.58 5.37
CA SER A 28 6.31 16.01 4.48
C SER A 28 5.90 16.00 3.01
N ASP A 29 4.95 16.85 2.59
CA ASP A 29 4.73 17.06 1.15
C ASP A 29 5.91 17.85 0.57
N GLY A 30 6.37 17.44 -0.60
CA GLY A 30 7.52 18.05 -1.26
C GLY A 30 7.46 17.88 -2.77
N SER A 31 8.08 18.80 -3.50
CA SER A 31 8.33 18.60 -4.94
C SER A 31 9.70 19.12 -5.32
N ILE A 32 10.01 20.37 -4.99
CA ILE A 32 11.35 20.92 -5.18
C ILE A 32 12.29 20.44 -4.08
N GLY A 33 13.49 20.05 -4.49
CA GLY A 33 14.55 19.61 -3.59
C GLY A 33 15.03 20.74 -2.69
N ASP A 34 15.41 20.39 -1.46
CA ASP A 34 16.14 21.30 -0.59
C ASP A 34 17.59 21.47 -1.06
N THR A 35 18.38 22.27 -0.34
CA THR A 35 19.79 22.50 -0.66
C THR A 35 20.62 21.20 -0.71
N SER A 36 20.22 20.16 0.04
CA SER A 36 20.89 18.85 0.00
C SER A 36 20.61 18.13 -1.32
N HIS A 37 19.37 18.17 -1.81
CA HIS A 37 19.02 17.61 -3.12
C HIS A 37 19.69 18.39 -4.26
N ALA A 38 19.80 19.72 -4.15
CA ALA A 38 20.47 20.55 -5.15
C ALA A 38 21.96 20.21 -5.33
N ALA A 39 22.61 19.61 -4.33
CA ALA A 39 24.02 19.20 -4.39
C ALA A 39 24.26 17.89 -5.15
N GLY A 40 23.22 17.07 -5.38
CA GLY A 40 23.31 15.77 -6.05
C GLY A 40 22.33 15.63 -7.23
N ALA A 41 22.47 14.57 -8.04
CA ALA A 41 21.50 14.27 -9.09
C ALA A 41 20.18 13.78 -8.45
N SER A 42 19.07 14.47 -8.72
CA SER A 42 17.76 14.13 -8.15
C SER A 42 16.58 14.61 -9.00
N ASP A 43 15.51 13.82 -9.05
CA ASP A 43 14.25 14.19 -9.73
C ASP A 43 13.49 15.32 -9.01
N HIS A 44 13.90 15.66 -7.78
CA HIS A 44 13.45 16.86 -7.07
C HIS A 44 14.12 18.15 -7.58
N ASN A 45 15.14 18.05 -8.42
CA ASN A 45 15.78 19.21 -9.02
C ASN A 45 15.11 19.56 -10.36
N PRO A 46 14.95 20.86 -10.68
CA PRO A 46 14.39 21.26 -11.96
C PRO A 46 15.30 20.79 -13.11
N ASP A 47 14.73 20.23 -14.15
CA ASP A 47 15.50 19.55 -15.19
C ASP A 47 16.33 20.50 -16.08
N GLU A 48 15.88 21.72 -16.31
CA GLU A 48 16.62 22.70 -17.11
C GLU A 48 17.72 23.42 -16.32
N THR A 49 17.54 23.59 -15.00
CA THR A 49 18.40 24.47 -14.20
C THR A 49 19.10 23.81 -13.02
N GLY A 50 18.65 22.63 -12.61
CA GLY A 50 19.18 21.85 -11.50
C GLY A 50 20.01 20.64 -11.96
N ASN A 51 20.51 19.90 -10.97
CA ASN A 51 21.23 18.66 -11.19
C ASN A 51 20.22 17.49 -11.19
N THR A 52 19.68 17.16 -12.36
CA THR A 52 18.70 16.08 -12.55
C THR A 52 19.38 14.84 -13.17
N PRO A 53 18.90 13.60 -12.92
CA PRO A 53 19.43 12.40 -13.57
C PRO A 53 19.22 12.38 -15.09
N THR A 54 18.19 13.07 -15.59
CA THR A 54 17.81 13.11 -17.00
C THR A 54 17.09 14.41 -17.31
N LYS A 55 17.08 14.82 -18.58
CA LYS A 55 16.27 15.92 -19.11
C LYS A 55 15.38 15.38 -20.21
N ASP A 56 14.21 15.96 -20.33
CA ASP A 56 13.31 15.65 -21.43
C ASP A 56 13.76 16.39 -22.72
N SER A 57 12.95 16.39 -23.77
CA SER A 57 13.33 17.02 -25.05
C SER A 57 12.90 18.48 -25.19
N ASP A 58 12.07 18.98 -24.28
CA ASP A 58 11.56 20.33 -24.35
C ASP A 58 12.49 21.32 -23.61
N ARG A 59 11.97 22.47 -23.17
CA ARG A 59 12.75 23.53 -22.49
C ARG A 59 11.98 24.12 -21.32
N ILE A 60 10.93 23.45 -20.88
CA ILE A 60 10.18 23.80 -19.70
C ILE A 60 11.02 23.32 -18.52
N ASN A 61 11.25 24.18 -17.54
CA ASN A 61 12.02 23.82 -16.36
C ASN A 61 11.10 23.08 -15.39
N GLU A 62 11.17 21.77 -15.39
CA GLU A 62 10.22 20.90 -14.72
C GLU A 62 10.86 20.10 -13.58
N VAL A 63 10.06 19.80 -12.55
CA VAL A 63 10.44 18.93 -11.45
C VAL A 63 9.61 17.66 -11.53
N HIS A 64 10.28 16.52 -11.50
CA HIS A 64 9.68 15.20 -11.78
C HIS A 64 9.42 14.37 -10.53
N ALA A 65 9.66 14.92 -9.34
CA ALA A 65 9.37 14.25 -8.08
C ALA A 65 8.24 14.89 -7.29
N LEU A 66 7.45 14.04 -6.63
CA LEU A 66 6.43 14.42 -5.67
C LEU A 66 6.55 13.51 -4.44
N ASP A 67 6.73 14.13 -3.27
CA ASP A 67 6.55 13.49 -1.98
C ASP A 67 5.16 13.78 -1.43
N VAL A 68 4.50 12.74 -0.93
CA VAL A 68 3.18 12.84 -0.31
C VAL A 68 3.23 12.27 1.10
N ASP A 69 2.82 13.07 2.08
CA ASP A 69 2.73 12.67 3.50
C ASP A 69 1.84 11.44 3.71
N LYS A 70 2.29 10.52 4.56
CA LYS A 70 1.59 9.25 4.81
C LYS A 70 0.29 9.38 5.59
N ASP A 71 0.13 10.43 6.42
CA ASP A 71 -1.01 10.57 7.34
C ASP A 71 -2.23 11.13 6.60
N LEU A 72 -2.97 10.22 5.95
CA LEU A 72 -4.15 10.55 5.15
C LEU A 72 -5.36 10.98 5.98
N ARG A 73 -5.42 10.66 7.28
CA ARG A 73 -6.59 10.95 8.15
C ARG A 73 -7.96 10.59 7.53
N LYS A 74 -8.00 9.50 6.76
CA LYS A 74 -9.19 8.98 6.09
C LYS A 74 -9.39 7.51 6.43
N ALA A 75 -10.56 7.17 6.97
CA ALA A 75 -10.89 5.78 7.28
C ALA A 75 -10.79 4.88 6.03
N GLY A 76 -10.23 3.68 6.19
CA GLY A 76 -10.03 2.72 5.11
C GLY A 76 -8.89 3.07 4.12
N TRP A 77 -8.17 4.18 4.33
CA TRP A 77 -7.07 4.59 3.48
C TRP A 77 -5.79 4.83 4.27
N ASN A 78 -4.69 4.29 3.75
CA ASN A 78 -3.33 4.57 4.20
C ASN A 78 -2.42 4.70 2.97
N MET A 79 -1.19 5.19 3.16
CA MET A 79 -0.27 5.41 2.06
C MET A 79 0.11 4.12 1.31
N ALA A 80 0.17 2.99 2.01
CA ALA A 80 0.42 1.70 1.36
C ALA A 80 -0.68 1.38 0.32
N ARG A 81 -1.96 1.63 0.64
CA ARG A 81 -3.07 1.46 -0.30
C ARG A 81 -2.94 2.38 -1.51
N VAL A 82 -2.61 3.66 -1.31
CA VAL A 82 -2.40 4.63 -2.41
C VAL A 82 -1.29 4.15 -3.36
N VAL A 83 -0.13 3.78 -2.81
CA VAL A 83 1.00 3.26 -3.59
C VAL A 83 0.59 2.00 -4.36
N GLN A 84 -0.15 1.08 -3.75
CA GLN A 84 -0.57 -0.15 -4.42
C GLN A 84 -1.55 0.09 -5.58
N VAL A 85 -2.50 1.01 -5.45
CA VAL A 85 -3.39 1.37 -6.57
C VAL A 85 -2.56 1.87 -7.76
N ILE A 86 -1.63 2.79 -7.50
CA ILE A 86 -0.78 3.39 -8.54
C ILE A 86 0.14 2.34 -9.18
N VAL A 87 0.86 1.57 -8.38
CA VAL A 87 1.79 0.52 -8.86
C VAL A 87 1.04 -0.57 -9.64
N THR A 88 -0.15 -0.97 -9.19
CA THR A 88 -0.95 -1.99 -9.88
C THR A 88 -1.40 -1.51 -11.25
N ARG A 89 -1.87 -0.27 -11.38
CA ARG A 89 -2.24 0.31 -12.68
C ARG A 89 -1.05 0.32 -13.64
N HIS A 90 0.15 0.64 -13.15
CA HIS A 90 1.35 0.58 -13.97
C HIS A 90 1.72 -0.85 -14.38
N ARG A 91 1.64 -1.81 -13.44
CA ARG A 91 1.89 -3.23 -13.70
C ARG A 91 0.92 -3.81 -14.73
N GLN A 92 -0.33 -3.35 -14.73
CA GLN A 92 -1.38 -3.76 -15.68
C GLN A 92 -1.27 -3.05 -17.04
N GLY A 93 -0.31 -2.13 -17.23
CA GLY A 93 -0.21 -1.30 -18.44
C GLY A 93 -1.35 -0.29 -18.60
N ARG A 94 -2.17 -0.10 -17.55
CA ARG A 94 -3.19 0.96 -17.48
C ARG A 94 -2.55 2.31 -17.23
N ASP A 95 -1.29 2.35 -16.76
CA ASP A 95 -0.52 3.56 -16.51
C ASP A 95 0.96 3.40 -16.85
N ASP A 96 1.57 4.49 -17.27
CA ASP A 96 2.97 4.52 -17.73
C ASP A 96 3.60 5.90 -17.47
N ARG A 97 3.07 6.66 -16.50
CA ARG A 97 3.50 8.05 -16.21
C ARG A 97 4.69 8.15 -15.27
N LEU A 98 4.96 7.11 -14.48
CA LEU A 98 6.05 7.08 -13.50
C LEU A 98 7.23 6.24 -13.97
N ASP A 99 8.44 6.63 -13.59
CA ASP A 99 9.61 5.75 -13.69
C ASP A 99 9.72 4.87 -12.45
N TYR A 100 9.47 5.41 -11.26
CA TYR A 100 9.47 4.64 -10.02
C TYR A 100 8.66 5.26 -8.88
N VAL A 101 8.40 4.45 -7.85
CA VAL A 101 7.78 4.84 -6.57
C VAL A 101 8.61 4.27 -5.43
N ILE A 102 8.84 5.05 -4.38
CA ILE A 102 9.51 4.60 -3.15
C ILE A 102 8.57 4.81 -1.96
N TRP A 103 8.39 3.77 -1.16
CA TRP A 103 7.60 3.81 0.07
C TRP A 103 8.04 2.71 1.02
N ASP A 104 8.20 3.05 2.31
CA ASP A 104 8.45 2.11 3.41
C ASP A 104 9.60 1.12 3.10
N ARG A 105 10.78 1.68 2.79
CA ARG A 105 12.00 0.96 2.41
C ARG A 105 11.82 -0.01 1.23
N ARG A 106 10.86 0.26 0.35
CA ARG A 106 10.65 -0.48 -0.89
C ARG A 106 10.61 0.48 -2.06
N ILE A 107 11.08 -0.02 -3.19
CA ILE A 107 11.00 0.65 -4.48
C ILE A 107 10.27 -0.25 -5.47
N TRP A 108 9.50 0.37 -6.37
CA TRP A 108 8.90 -0.25 -7.56
C TRP A 108 9.28 0.62 -8.75
N ALA A 109 9.78 0.02 -9.83
CA ALA A 109 10.08 0.80 -11.04
C ALA A 109 9.66 0.12 -12.33
N ARG A 110 9.49 0.97 -13.34
CA ARG A 110 9.18 0.63 -14.73
C ARG A 110 10.18 -0.36 -15.34
N SER A 111 11.48 -0.15 -15.13
CA SER A 111 12.55 -0.94 -15.75
C SER A 111 12.59 -2.42 -15.35
N TRP A 112 11.78 -2.83 -14.36
CA TRP A 112 11.69 -4.20 -13.84
C TRP A 112 10.25 -4.60 -13.55
N GLY A 113 9.31 -4.04 -14.33
CA GLY A 113 7.92 -4.47 -14.38
C GLY A 113 7.15 -4.24 -13.08
N TRP A 114 7.49 -3.20 -12.31
CA TRP A 114 6.75 -2.81 -11.11
C TRP A 114 6.70 -3.92 -10.04
N THR A 115 7.73 -4.75 -9.95
CA THR A 115 7.93 -5.68 -8.84
C THR A 115 8.53 -4.92 -7.65
N ALA A 116 8.26 -5.32 -6.40
CA ALA A 116 8.87 -4.69 -5.23
C ALA A 116 10.33 -5.16 -5.04
N ARG A 117 11.26 -4.26 -4.74
CA ARG A 117 12.58 -4.60 -4.14
C ARG A 117 12.84 -3.75 -2.91
N ALA A 118 13.78 -4.22 -2.08
CA ALA A 118 14.32 -3.44 -0.98
C ALA A 118 14.94 -2.13 -1.48
N TYR A 119 14.66 -1.05 -0.77
CA TYR A 119 15.27 0.25 -0.95
C TYR A 119 16.18 0.55 0.24
N ASN A 120 17.44 0.85 -0.03
CA ASN A 120 18.49 1.04 0.98
C ASN A 120 19.09 2.46 0.97
N GLY A 121 18.44 3.42 0.30
CA GLY A 121 18.86 4.82 0.35
C GLY A 121 18.68 5.43 1.74
N ASP A 122 19.36 6.55 1.97
CA ASP A 122 19.49 7.18 3.29
C ASP A 122 18.14 7.61 3.87
N ASN A 123 17.28 8.22 3.04
CA ASN A 123 15.90 8.51 3.42
C ASN A 123 15.06 7.23 3.27
N PRO A 124 14.55 6.62 4.35
CA PRO A 124 13.86 5.33 4.27
C PRO A 124 12.42 5.42 3.71
N HIS A 125 11.90 6.63 3.42
CA HIS A 125 10.54 6.86 2.92
C HIS A 125 9.45 6.24 3.82
N THR A 126 9.64 6.32 5.13
CA THR A 126 8.65 5.85 6.13
C THR A 126 7.69 6.96 6.59
N GLY A 127 7.99 8.22 6.24
CA GLY A 127 7.16 9.40 6.53
C GLY A 127 6.29 9.86 5.35
N HIS A 128 6.74 9.63 4.12
CA HIS A 128 6.08 10.01 2.87
C HIS A 128 6.32 8.93 1.80
N ALA A 129 5.44 8.87 0.81
CA ALA A 129 5.71 8.16 -0.43
C ALA A 129 6.29 9.13 -1.47
N HIS A 130 7.33 8.68 -2.17
CA HIS A 130 7.97 9.42 -3.24
C HIS A 130 7.55 8.85 -4.60
N PHE A 131 7.10 9.72 -5.50
CA PHE A 131 6.66 9.39 -6.85
C PHE A 131 7.55 10.13 -7.85
N SER A 132 8.27 9.38 -8.69
CA SER A 132 9.09 9.92 -9.77
C SER A 132 8.40 9.74 -11.10
N ALA A 133 8.06 10.86 -11.75
CA ALA A 133 7.54 10.89 -13.11
C ALA A 133 8.62 10.52 -14.13
N ARG A 134 8.17 10.16 -15.33
CA ARG A 134 9.04 9.96 -16.47
C ARG A 134 9.45 11.30 -17.09
N TYR A 135 10.63 11.32 -17.68
CA TYR A 135 11.17 12.40 -18.51
C TYR A 135 10.68 12.26 -19.96
N ASN A 136 9.40 12.53 -20.18
CA ASN A 136 8.75 12.48 -21.48
C ASN A 136 7.49 13.35 -21.50
N THR A 137 7.47 14.34 -22.39
CA THR A 137 6.39 15.32 -22.55
C THR A 137 4.99 14.72 -22.60
N ALA A 138 4.79 13.57 -23.25
CA ALA A 138 3.48 12.92 -23.35
C ALA A 138 3.02 12.31 -22.01
N GLN A 139 3.94 11.83 -21.18
CA GLN A 139 3.64 11.30 -19.86
C GLN A 139 3.49 12.40 -18.81
N GLU A 140 4.32 13.44 -18.87
CA GLU A 140 4.29 14.60 -17.98
C GLU A 140 2.98 15.37 -18.11
N SER A 141 2.53 15.61 -19.35
CA SER A 141 1.27 16.32 -19.62
C SER A 141 0.01 15.49 -19.39
N ASN A 142 0.13 14.19 -19.09
CA ASN A 142 -1.03 13.30 -18.93
C ASN A 142 -1.68 13.44 -17.54
N THR A 143 -2.72 14.27 -17.48
CA THR A 143 -3.45 14.62 -16.27
C THR A 143 -4.66 13.74 -15.95
N ARG A 144 -4.89 12.65 -16.69
CA ARG A 144 -6.01 11.72 -16.45
C ARG A 144 -6.02 11.19 -15.00
N PRO A 145 -7.16 10.72 -14.49
CA PRO A 145 -7.24 10.18 -13.13
C PRO A 145 -6.20 9.08 -12.83
N TRP A 146 -5.64 9.13 -11.64
CA TRP A 146 -4.74 8.13 -11.07
C TRP A 146 -5.48 6.91 -10.52
N GLY A 147 -6.82 6.97 -10.47
CA GLY A 147 -7.67 5.86 -10.06
C GLY A 147 -7.85 5.74 -8.55
N LEU A 148 -7.51 6.79 -7.79
CA LEU A 148 -7.72 6.84 -6.35
C LEU A 148 -9.18 7.21 -5.99
N LEU A 149 -9.90 7.83 -6.93
CA LEU A 149 -11.29 8.27 -6.78
C LEU A 149 -12.27 7.56 -7.72
N GLU A 150 -11.79 6.62 -8.55
CA GLU A 150 -12.70 5.77 -9.32
C GLU A 150 -13.61 5.05 -8.30
N GLU A 151 -14.92 5.37 -8.30
CA GLU A 151 -15.92 4.83 -7.38
C GLU A 151 -15.85 3.30 -7.42
N ASP A 152 -15.73 2.66 -6.25
CA ASP A 152 -15.97 1.23 -6.08
C ASP A 152 -15.20 0.26 -7.01
N ASP A 153 -13.93 0.57 -7.36
CA ASP A 153 -12.96 -0.53 -7.54
C ASP A 153 -12.57 -1.00 -6.13
N ASP A 154 -13.53 -1.68 -5.46
CA ASP A 154 -13.22 -2.66 -4.44
C ASP A 154 -11.99 -3.41 -4.93
N VAL A 155 -10.93 -3.48 -4.12
CA VAL A 155 -9.87 -4.45 -4.37
C VAL A 155 -10.61 -5.75 -4.59
N THR A 156 -10.64 -6.24 -5.83
CA THR A 156 -11.55 -7.32 -6.14
C THR A 156 -11.19 -8.46 -5.20
N LYS A 157 -12.15 -9.28 -4.78
CA LYS A 157 -11.83 -10.43 -3.91
C LYS A 157 -10.61 -11.19 -4.42
N THR A 158 -10.43 -11.26 -5.73
CA THR A 158 -9.27 -11.81 -6.43
C THR A 158 -7.98 -11.05 -6.14
N GLU A 159 -7.95 -9.73 -6.32
CA GLU A 159 -6.76 -8.90 -6.06
C GLU A 159 -6.39 -8.87 -4.58
N PHE A 160 -7.39 -8.82 -3.68
CA PHE A 160 -7.17 -8.84 -2.23
C PHE A 160 -6.63 -10.20 -1.81
N THR A 161 -7.19 -11.28 -2.36
CA THR A 161 -6.73 -12.65 -2.10
C THR A 161 -5.33 -12.86 -2.64
N ALA A 162 -5.03 -12.38 -3.86
CA ALA A 162 -3.70 -12.46 -4.45
C ALA A 162 -2.68 -11.71 -3.59
N TRP A 163 -3.03 -10.50 -3.16
CA TRP A 163 -2.21 -9.68 -2.27
C TRP A 163 -1.96 -10.34 -0.91
N MET A 164 -3.02 -10.79 -0.21
CA MET A 164 -2.89 -11.49 1.06
C MET A 164 -2.07 -12.78 0.92
N THR A 165 -2.21 -13.47 -0.22
CA THR A 165 -1.43 -14.67 -0.52
C THR A 165 0.05 -14.33 -0.72
N GLU A 166 0.37 -13.25 -1.41
CA GLU A 166 1.75 -12.80 -1.62
C GLU A 166 2.37 -12.30 -0.30
N TRP A 167 1.64 -11.49 0.47
CA TRP A 167 2.07 -11.04 1.79
C TRP A 167 2.30 -12.21 2.74
N ALA A 168 1.36 -13.15 2.85
CA ALA A 168 1.48 -14.34 3.69
C ALA A 168 2.66 -15.26 3.26
N ARG A 169 3.12 -15.15 2.01
CA ARG A 169 4.31 -15.85 1.51
C ARG A 169 5.62 -15.14 1.78
N SER A 170 5.61 -13.84 2.10
CA SER A 170 6.79 -13.07 2.48
C SER A 170 7.32 -13.48 3.86
N SER A 171 8.59 -13.18 4.16
CA SER A 171 9.15 -13.41 5.52
C SER A 171 8.35 -12.69 6.59
N ALA A 172 8.12 -11.39 6.40
CA ALA A 172 7.34 -10.57 7.35
C ALA A 172 5.91 -11.09 7.57
N GLY A 173 5.23 -11.55 6.50
CA GLY A 173 3.88 -12.10 6.64
C GLY A 173 3.87 -13.47 7.31
N ARG A 174 4.86 -14.32 7.04
CA ARG A 174 5.04 -15.59 7.74
C ARG A 174 5.34 -15.39 9.22
N ASP A 175 6.20 -14.44 9.56
CA ASP A 175 6.58 -14.12 10.94
C ASP A 175 5.40 -13.53 11.72
N ALA A 176 4.63 -12.62 11.08
CA ALA A 176 3.42 -12.04 11.67
C ALA A 176 2.32 -13.08 11.89
N LEU A 177 2.10 -13.97 10.91
CA LEU A 177 1.13 -15.07 11.03
C LEU A 177 1.57 -16.10 12.06
N ALA A 178 2.85 -16.47 12.10
CA ALA A 178 3.39 -17.37 13.11
C ALA A 178 3.24 -16.79 14.50
N THR A 179 3.56 -15.51 14.69
CA THR A 179 3.39 -14.81 15.97
C THR A 179 1.94 -14.75 16.40
N ALA A 180 1.02 -14.36 15.51
CA ALA A 180 -0.40 -14.27 15.81
C ALA A 180 -1.04 -15.64 16.11
N VAL A 181 -0.59 -16.70 15.44
CA VAL A 181 -1.10 -18.07 15.64
C VAL A 181 -0.49 -18.73 16.89
N LEU A 182 0.79 -18.47 17.19
CA LEU A 182 1.48 -19.08 18.34
C LEU A 182 1.27 -18.32 19.66
N ALA A 183 0.94 -17.02 19.61
CA ALA A 183 0.67 -16.22 20.80
C ALA A 183 -0.82 -16.24 21.23
N TYR A 184 -1.68 -16.93 20.48
CA TYR A 184 -3.09 -17.06 20.84
C TYR A 184 -3.29 -18.15 21.90
N ASP A 185 -3.29 -17.74 23.17
CA ASP A 185 -3.75 -18.54 24.29
C ASP A 185 -5.18 -18.11 24.68
N PRO A 186 -6.21 -18.93 24.39
CA PRO A 186 -7.59 -18.58 24.73
C PRO A 186 -7.90 -18.68 26.24
N GLY A 187 -6.94 -19.12 27.06
CA GLY A 187 -7.13 -19.35 28.49
C GLY A 187 -8.03 -20.56 28.79
N LYS A 188 -8.06 -20.93 30.08
CA LYS A 188 -8.97 -21.97 30.62
C LYS A 188 -10.19 -21.29 31.25
N ASP A 189 -11.36 -21.92 31.11
CA ASP A 189 -12.55 -21.52 31.84
C ASP A 189 -12.42 -21.80 33.35
N ALA A 190 -13.43 -21.37 34.13
CA ALA A 190 -13.45 -21.53 35.58
C ALA A 190 -13.43 -23.01 36.05
N ALA A 191 -13.67 -23.97 35.14
CA ALA A 191 -13.58 -25.40 35.40
C ALA A 191 -12.26 -26.02 34.89
N GLY A 192 -11.32 -25.21 34.42
CA GLY A 192 -10.02 -25.64 33.91
C GLY A 192 -10.05 -26.18 32.47
N LYS A 193 -11.16 -26.02 31.74
CA LYS A 193 -11.31 -26.48 30.35
C LYS A 193 -11.01 -25.37 29.36
N VAL A 194 -10.32 -25.73 28.28
CA VAL A 194 -10.14 -24.87 27.11
C VAL A 194 -11.36 -24.95 26.19
N SER A 195 -11.75 -23.84 25.56
CA SER A 195 -12.86 -23.80 24.61
C SER A 195 -12.60 -24.68 23.38
N ALA A 196 -13.65 -25.19 22.73
CA ALA A 196 -13.57 -26.19 21.65
C ALA A 196 -12.80 -25.74 20.37
N ALA A 197 -12.32 -24.50 20.32
CA ALA A 197 -11.48 -23.95 19.25
C ALA A 197 -10.02 -23.70 19.68
N ALA A 198 -9.62 -24.14 20.87
CA ALA A 198 -8.28 -23.94 21.41
C ALA A 198 -7.28 -24.99 20.89
N VAL A 199 -6.08 -24.54 20.53
CA VAL A 199 -4.91 -25.40 20.38
C VAL A 199 -4.12 -25.29 21.68
N VAL A 200 -4.10 -26.37 22.47
CA VAL A 200 -3.21 -26.48 23.63
C VAL A 200 -1.82 -26.80 23.11
N ASN A 201 -0.81 -26.05 23.55
CA ASN A 201 0.58 -26.49 23.41
C ASN A 201 0.74 -27.75 24.29
N PRO A 202 0.99 -28.94 23.72
CA PRO A 202 0.77 -30.19 24.45
C PRO A 202 1.83 -30.52 25.51
N ASP A 203 2.91 -29.75 25.63
CA ASP A 203 3.99 -29.99 26.60
C ASP A 203 4.30 -28.73 27.42
N ASP A 204 4.79 -28.95 28.63
CA ASP A 204 5.47 -27.97 29.49
C ASP A 204 6.67 -27.35 28.75
N ASP A 205 6.91 -26.05 28.96
CA ASP A 205 7.93 -25.19 28.30
C ASP A 205 9.38 -25.69 28.51
N ALA A 206 9.73 -26.86 27.97
CA ALA A 206 11.05 -27.47 28.05
C ALA A 206 11.81 -27.27 26.72
N ALA A 207 13.10 -26.94 26.85
CA ALA A 207 13.99 -26.53 25.76
C ALA A 207 14.33 -27.63 24.70
N SER A 208 13.66 -28.78 24.71
CA SER A 208 13.93 -29.92 23.82
C SER A 208 12.79 -30.25 22.84
N ASN A 209 11.87 -29.31 22.58
CA ASN A 209 10.60 -29.56 21.88
C ASN A 209 10.75 -29.97 20.37
N PRO A 210 10.24 -31.15 19.94
CA PRO A 210 10.50 -31.80 18.65
C PRO A 210 9.52 -31.41 17.51
N THR A 211 9.37 -30.13 17.20
CA THR A 211 8.37 -29.53 16.27
C THR A 211 8.41 -29.95 14.77
N VAL A 212 9.08 -31.04 14.36
CA VAL A 212 9.44 -31.30 12.94
C VAL A 212 8.87 -32.59 12.31
N ARG A 213 7.86 -33.28 12.86
CA ARG A 213 7.36 -34.54 12.25
C ARG A 213 6.17 -34.37 11.26
N PRO A 214 6.15 -35.12 10.12
CA PRO A 214 5.15 -34.99 9.04
C PRO A 214 3.69 -35.20 9.45
N ALA A 215 3.43 -36.00 10.49
CA ALA A 215 2.08 -36.30 10.95
C ALA A 215 1.29 -35.07 11.44
N TRP A 216 1.98 -34.00 11.85
CA TRP A 216 1.36 -32.77 12.35
C TRP A 216 1.10 -31.72 11.26
N ALA A 217 1.60 -31.93 10.04
CA ALA A 217 1.32 -31.04 8.91
C ALA A 217 -0.16 -31.08 8.51
N LEU A 218 -0.80 -32.24 8.63
CA LEU A 218 -2.22 -32.42 8.32
C LEU A 218 -3.11 -31.68 9.34
N TYR A 219 -2.81 -31.79 10.63
CA TYR A 219 -3.55 -31.06 11.67
C TYR A 219 -3.38 -29.54 11.55
N ARG A 220 -2.17 -29.06 11.23
CA ARG A 220 -1.93 -27.63 10.95
C ARG A 220 -2.65 -27.15 9.69
N ALA A 221 -2.69 -27.96 8.64
CA ALA A 221 -3.43 -27.64 7.41
C ALA A 221 -4.95 -27.59 7.65
N ILE A 222 -5.49 -28.49 8.48
CA ILE A 222 -6.91 -28.49 8.87
C ILE A 222 -7.23 -27.26 9.71
N VAL A 223 -6.37 -26.89 10.67
CA VAL A 223 -6.55 -25.67 11.49
C VAL A 223 -6.46 -24.41 10.63
N ALA A 224 -5.46 -24.30 9.76
CA ALA A 224 -5.33 -23.17 8.84
C ALA A 224 -6.54 -23.08 7.87
N SER A 225 -7.06 -24.21 7.41
CA SER A 225 -8.28 -24.26 6.60
C SER A 225 -9.50 -23.79 7.38
N ASN A 226 -9.69 -24.25 8.61
CA ASN A 226 -10.84 -23.88 9.44
C ASN A 226 -10.82 -22.39 9.83
N VAL A 227 -9.64 -21.86 10.19
CA VAL A 227 -9.45 -20.44 10.48
C VAL A 227 -9.65 -19.59 9.21
N GLY A 228 -9.15 -20.05 8.06
CA GLY A 228 -9.37 -19.39 6.78
C GLY A 228 -10.85 -19.30 6.40
N GLN A 229 -11.65 -20.33 6.71
CA GLN A 229 -13.10 -20.32 6.51
C GLN A 229 -13.82 -19.40 7.49
N ASP A 230 -13.42 -19.34 8.78
CA ASP A 230 -14.03 -18.43 9.76
C ASP A 230 -13.75 -16.96 9.44
N ILE A 231 -12.52 -16.63 9.02
CA ILE A 231 -12.17 -15.27 8.54
C ILE A 231 -13.05 -14.88 7.36
N ARG A 232 -13.22 -15.78 6.38
CA ARG A 232 -14.09 -15.55 5.22
C ARG A 232 -15.53 -15.27 5.65
N GLY A 233 -16.09 -16.09 6.53
CA GLY A 233 -17.46 -15.90 7.04
C GLY A 233 -17.64 -14.63 7.89
N ARG A 234 -16.58 -14.13 8.53
CA ARG A 234 -16.62 -12.82 9.23
C ARG A 234 -16.57 -11.66 8.25
N VAL A 235 -15.76 -11.74 7.20
CA VAL A 235 -15.72 -10.73 6.12
C VAL A 235 -17.08 -10.64 5.43
N ASP A 236 -17.70 -11.76 5.09
CA ASP A 236 -19.02 -11.78 4.44
C ASP A 236 -20.10 -11.15 5.34
N ARG A 237 -20.05 -11.39 6.66
CA ARG A 237 -20.96 -10.74 7.63
C ARG A 237 -20.72 -9.24 7.79
N LEU A 238 -19.47 -8.83 7.75
CA LEU A 238 -19.10 -7.41 7.81
C LEU A 238 -19.63 -6.69 6.58
N GLN A 239 -19.45 -7.28 5.39
CA GLN A 239 -19.97 -6.76 4.13
C GLN A 239 -21.49 -6.61 4.16
N ALA A 240 -22.22 -7.66 4.55
CA ALA A 240 -23.68 -7.59 4.67
C ALA A 240 -24.14 -6.50 5.65
N SER A 241 -23.37 -6.24 6.71
CA SER A 241 -23.66 -5.17 7.67
C SER A 241 -23.41 -3.79 7.07
N VAL A 242 -22.35 -3.63 6.27
CA VAL A 242 -22.04 -2.40 5.52
C VAL A 242 -23.13 -2.12 4.47
N ASP A 243 -23.51 -3.11 3.68
CA ASP A 243 -24.55 -2.98 2.65
C ASP A 243 -25.90 -2.56 3.27
N SER A 244 -26.23 -3.13 4.43
CA SER A 244 -27.42 -2.77 5.19
C SER A 244 -27.37 -1.34 5.76
N LEU A 245 -26.19 -0.83 6.13
CA LEU A 245 -26.01 0.56 6.56
C LEU A 245 -26.12 1.53 5.38
N LEU A 246 -25.60 1.18 4.22
CA LEU A 246 -25.70 1.98 3.00
C LEU A 246 -27.15 2.09 2.53
N GLN A 247 -27.92 1.00 2.52
CA GLN A 247 -29.34 1.02 2.16
C GLN A 247 -30.20 1.87 3.11
N ARG A 248 -29.84 1.94 4.39
CA ARG A 248 -30.56 2.77 5.37
C ARG A 248 -30.30 4.26 5.24
N ASN A 249 -29.21 4.65 4.57
CA ASN A 249 -28.81 6.05 4.39
C ASN A 249 -29.17 6.63 3.02
N THR A 250 -29.84 5.87 2.15
CA THR A 250 -30.35 6.37 0.86
C THR A 250 -31.65 7.16 1.09
N PRO A 251 -31.73 8.45 0.74
CA PRO A 251 -32.97 9.22 0.88
C PRO A 251 -34.07 8.61 0.01
N SER A 252 -35.25 8.37 0.58
CA SER A 252 -36.43 7.97 -0.20
C SER A 252 -36.80 9.09 -1.19
N ALA A 253 -37.04 8.70 -2.45
CA ALA A 253 -37.48 9.63 -3.49
C ALA A 253 -38.74 10.38 -3.03
N PRO A 254 -38.85 11.70 -3.30
CA PRO A 254 -40.02 12.45 -2.89
C PRO A 254 -41.27 11.93 -3.62
N PRO A 255 -42.43 11.86 -2.94
CA PRO A 255 -43.66 11.41 -3.55
C PRO A 255 -44.07 12.35 -4.70
N SER A 256 -44.45 11.74 -5.82
CA SER A 256 -44.98 12.35 -7.05
C SER A 256 -46.34 13.00 -6.86
#